data_AF-A0A382NCV3-F1
#
_entry.id   AF-A0A382NCV3-F1
#
_cell.length_a   1.000
_cell.length_b   1.000
_cell.length_c   1.000
_cell.angle_alpha   90.00
_cell.angle_beta   90.00
_cell.angle_gamma   90.00
#
_symmetry.space_group_name_H-M   'P 1'
#
loop_
_entity.id
_entity.type
_entity.pdbx_description
1 polymer ?
#
loop_
_entity_poly.entity_id
_entity_poly.type
_entity_poly.pdbx_seq_one_letter_code
_entity_poly.pdbx_strand_id
1 'polypeptide(L)'
;MKKFLILFLFIILSCRSVPSHQEVDLLLDSLHLHASNANGEAYFDLFAQDAIFFGTDISERWNKAAFKEYGMARFSDGDGWTYHMKERNIFFS
;
A
#
# COMPACT_ATOMS: atom_id res chain seq x y z
N MET A 1 -41.21 -8.01 -10.16
CA MET A 1 -40.30 -9.04 -9.60
C MET A 1 -38.85 -8.85 -10.03
N LYS A 2 -38.52 -8.77 -11.33
CA LYS A 2 -37.13 -8.54 -11.81
C LYS A 2 -36.47 -7.25 -11.26
N LYS A 3 -37.21 -6.13 -11.12
CA LYS A 3 -36.70 -4.89 -10.52
C LYS A 3 -36.33 -5.01 -9.03
N PHE A 4 -37.07 -5.81 -8.25
CA PHE A 4 -36.74 -6.11 -6.86
C PHE A 4 -35.52 -7.03 -6.76
N LEU A 5 -35.37 -7.97 -7.70
CA LEU A 5 -34.19 -8.86 -7.77
C LEU A 5 -32.91 -8.09 -8.11
N ILE A 6 -32.97 -7.11 -9.02
CA ILE A 6 -31.85 -6.24 -9.37
C ILE A 6 -31.48 -5.33 -8.18
N LEU A 7 -32.47 -4.79 -7.46
CA LEU A 7 -32.23 -3.98 -6.27
C LEU A 7 -31.56 -4.78 -5.14
N PHE A 8 -31.93 -6.06 -4.96
CA PHE A 8 -31.31 -6.94 -3.99
C PHE A 8 -29.84 -7.29 -4.34
N LEU A 9 -29.51 -7.41 -5.64
CA LEU A 9 -28.15 -7.67 -6.12
C LEU A 9 -27.20 -6.48 -5.85
N PHE A 10 -27.69 -5.24 -5.90
CA PHE A 10 -26.90 -4.04 -5.61
C PHE A 10 -26.55 -3.88 -4.12
N ILE A 11 -27.41 -4.38 -3.22
CA ILE A 11 -27.19 -4.30 -1.76
C ILE A 11 -26.05 -5.24 -1.33
N ILE A 12 -25.95 -6.42 -1.93
CA ILE A 12 -24.91 -7.41 -1.60
C ILE A 12 -23.52 -6.91 -2.03
N LEU A 13 -23.42 -6.15 -3.13
CA LEU A 13 -22.15 -5.58 -3.62
C LEU A 13 -21.58 -4.45 -2.75
N SER A 14 -22.37 -3.89 -1.84
CA SER A 14 -21.98 -2.72 -1.04
C SER A 14 -21.27 -3.10 0.27
N CYS A 15 -21.22 -4.38 0.62
CA CYS A 15 -20.49 -4.86 1.80
C CYS A 15 -19.01 -5.02 1.46
N ARG A 16 -18.19 -4.02 1.80
CA ARG A 16 -16.73 -4.15 1.77
C ARG A 16 -16.28 -4.85 3.05
N SER A 17 -15.64 -6.01 2.92
CA SER A 17 -14.96 -6.64 4.05
C SER A 17 -13.82 -5.74 4.53
N VAL A 18 -13.71 -5.57 5.85
CA VAL A 18 -12.50 -5.00 6.45
C VAL A 18 -11.33 -5.92 6.09
N PRO A 19 -10.15 -5.38 5.72
CA PRO A 19 -8.98 -6.22 5.50
C PRO A 19 -8.71 -7.10 6.71
N SER A 20 -8.39 -8.37 6.47
CA SER A 20 -7.88 -9.25 7.51
C SER A 20 -6.46 -8.85 7.90
N HIS A 21 -6.02 -9.25 9.11
CA HIS A 21 -4.61 -9.08 9.52
C HIS A 21 -3.66 -9.72 8.49
N GLN A 22 -4.02 -10.89 7.97
CA GLN A 22 -3.22 -11.62 6.98
C GLN A 22 -3.06 -10.85 5.67
N GLU A 23 -4.11 -10.17 5.19
CA GLU A 23 -3.99 -9.33 3.98
C GLU A 23 -3.08 -8.12 4.20
N VAL A 24 -3.14 -7.51 5.39
CA VAL A 24 -2.23 -6.40 5.76
C VAL A 24 -0.79 -6.90 5.89
N ASP A 25 -0.58 -8.08 6.48
CA ASP A 25 0.73 -8.71 6.59
C ASP A 25 1.36 -8.93 5.20
N LEU A 26 0.62 -9.58 4.31
CA LEU A 26 1.07 -9.85 2.94
C LEU A 26 1.38 -8.57 2.17
N LEU A 27 0.52 -7.56 2.29
CA LEU A 27 0.73 -6.26 1.64
C LEU A 27 2.06 -5.63 2.07
N LEU A 28 2.32 -5.60 3.37
CA LEU A 28 3.50 -4.96 3.93
C LEU A 28 4.77 -5.80 3.72
N ASP A 29 4.66 -7.12 3.67
CA ASP A 29 5.76 -8.00 3.28
C ASP A 29 6.14 -7.79 1.80
N SER A 30 5.15 -7.69 0.91
CA SER A 30 5.37 -7.33 -0.49
C SER A 30 6.00 -5.95 -0.63
N LEU A 31 5.54 -4.97 0.14
CA LEU A 31 6.12 -3.62 0.17
C LEU A 31 7.62 -3.66 0.50
N HIS A 32 8.00 -4.35 1.58
CA HIS A 32 9.41 -4.49 1.96
C HIS A 32 10.24 -5.30 0.95
N LEU A 33 9.66 -6.35 0.36
CA LEU A 33 10.34 -7.17 -0.65
C LEU A 33 10.62 -6.36 -1.92
N HIS A 34 9.64 -5.61 -2.42
CA HIS A 34 9.81 -4.78 -3.61
C HIS A 34 10.82 -3.66 -3.37
N ALA A 35 10.83 -3.06 -2.19
CA ALA A 35 11.86 -2.10 -1.80
C ALA A 35 13.25 -2.73 -1.79
N SER A 36 13.42 -3.92 -1.19
CA SER A 36 14.73 -4.58 -1.11
C SER A 36 15.26 -5.01 -2.48
N ASN A 37 14.37 -5.37 -3.40
CA ASN A 37 14.72 -5.78 -4.77
C ASN A 37 14.81 -4.61 -5.75
N ALA A 38 14.71 -3.35 -5.29
CA ALA A 38 14.65 -2.15 -6.12
C ALA A 38 13.57 -2.21 -7.22
N ASN A 39 12.48 -2.95 -7.00
CA ASN A 39 11.37 -3.03 -7.94
C ASN A 39 10.42 -1.85 -7.72
N GLY A 40 10.80 -0.70 -8.24
CA GLY A 40 10.09 0.56 -8.03
C GLY A 40 8.66 0.58 -8.56
N GLU A 41 8.40 -0.05 -9.70
CA GLU A 41 7.04 -0.15 -10.25
C GLU A 41 6.12 -0.88 -9.29
N ALA A 42 6.47 -2.12 -8.91
CA ALA A 42 5.68 -2.91 -7.97
C ALA A 42 5.59 -2.25 -6.58
N TYR A 43 6.67 -1.61 -6.11
CA TYR A 43 6.68 -0.89 -4.83
C TYR A 43 5.66 0.25 -4.82
N PHE A 44 5.68 1.13 -5.83
CA PHE A 44 4.81 2.30 -5.86
C PHE A 44 3.36 1.97 -6.27
N ASP A 45 3.10 0.83 -6.87
CA ASP A 45 1.75 0.35 -7.15
C ASP A 45 0.98 -0.06 -5.89
N LEU A 46 1.68 -0.41 -4.81
CA LEU A 46 1.08 -0.69 -3.49
C LEU A 46 0.59 0.58 -2.76
N PHE A 47 0.99 1.78 -3.21
CA PHE A 47 0.56 3.04 -2.60
C PHE A 47 -0.77 3.51 -3.18
N ALA A 48 -1.67 4.00 -2.32
CA ALA A 48 -2.87 4.72 -2.75
C ALA A 48 -2.51 5.96 -3.61
N GLN A 49 -3.41 6.38 -4.50
CA GLN A 49 -3.15 7.51 -5.40
C GLN A 49 -2.84 8.82 -4.66
N ASP A 50 -3.52 9.03 -3.53
CA ASP A 50 -3.41 10.19 -2.64
C ASP A 50 -2.50 9.93 -1.43
N ALA A 51 -1.68 8.88 -1.47
CA ALA A 51 -0.78 8.53 -0.38
C ALA A 51 0.17 9.69 -0.03
N ILE A 52 0.35 9.88 1.28
CA ILE A 52 1.34 10.78 1.86
C ILE A 52 2.39 9.95 2.57
N PHE A 53 3.65 10.11 2.16
CA PHE A 53 4.79 9.53 2.83
C PHE A 53 5.36 10.51 3.84
N PHE A 54 5.53 10.07 5.08
CA PHE A 54 6.23 10.81 6.13
C PHE A 54 7.64 10.25 6.24
N GLY A 55 8.61 11.16 6.11
CA GLY A 55 10.01 10.80 6.31
C GLY A 55 10.36 10.66 7.79
N THR A 56 11.65 10.52 8.07
CA THR A 56 12.14 10.41 9.45
C THR A 56 12.17 11.77 10.15
N ASP A 57 12.31 12.86 9.38
CA ASP A 57 12.20 14.21 9.93
C ASP A 57 10.74 14.66 10.01
N ILE A 58 10.40 15.40 11.06
CA ILE A 58 9.02 15.86 11.30
C ILE A 58 8.47 16.76 10.19
N SER A 59 9.35 17.46 9.47
CA SER A 59 8.99 18.32 8.35
C SER A 59 8.87 17.56 7.02
N GLU A 60 9.34 16.31 6.96
CA GLU A 60 9.29 15.50 5.74
C GLU A 60 7.88 14.95 5.51
N ARG A 61 7.18 15.60 4.59
CA ARG A 61 5.85 15.20 4.15
C ARG A 61 5.76 15.26 2.62
N TRP A 62 5.63 14.10 2.01
CA TRP A 62 5.73 13.92 0.57
C TRP A 62 4.42 13.38 0.02
N ASN A 63 3.90 13.95 -1.07
CA ASN A 63 2.86 13.27 -1.84
C ASN A 63 3.48 12.09 -2.62
N LYS A 64 2.64 11.14 -3.05
CA LYS A 64 3.09 9.97 -3.82
C LYS A 64 3.97 10.32 -5.03
N ALA A 65 3.67 11.38 -5.77
CA ALA A 65 4.43 11.73 -6.97
C ALA A 65 5.86 12.16 -6.64
N ALA A 66 6.04 13.07 -5.68
CA ALA A 66 7.35 13.52 -5.22
C ALA A 66 8.14 12.38 -4.56
N PHE A 67 7.47 11.55 -3.77
CA PHE A 67 8.11 10.39 -3.16
C PHE A 67 8.52 9.34 -4.22
N LYS A 68 7.68 9.14 -5.26
CA LYS A 68 8.00 8.24 -6.38
C LYS A 68 9.23 8.70 -7.15
N GLU A 69 9.35 9.98 -7.46
CA GLU A 69 10.54 10.51 -8.13
C GLU A 69 11.82 10.23 -7.32
N TYR A 70 11.80 10.54 -6.03
CA TYR A 70 12.92 10.26 -5.12
C TYR A 70 13.23 8.76 -5.01
N GLY A 71 12.22 7.91 -4.80
CA GLY A 71 12.40 6.47 -4.63
C GLY A 71 12.85 5.76 -5.92
N MET A 72 12.36 6.19 -7.08
CA MET A 72 12.81 5.65 -8.37
C MET A 72 14.28 5.99 -8.62
N ALA A 73 14.74 7.19 -8.23
CA ALA A 73 16.16 7.53 -8.27
C ALA A 73 16.98 6.66 -7.31
N ARG A 74 16.45 6.35 -6.11
CA ARG A 74 17.12 5.43 -5.17
C ARG A 74 17.25 4.01 -5.73
N PHE A 75 16.28 3.56 -6.51
CA PHE A 75 16.22 2.20 -7.08
C PHE A 75 16.96 2.06 -8.42
N SER A 76 17.47 3.14 -9.02
CA SER A 76 18.09 3.11 -10.36
C SER A 76 19.28 2.17 -10.46
N ASP A 77 20.00 2.01 -9.36
CA ASP A 77 21.26 1.26 -9.32
C ASP A 77 21.04 -0.22 -8.93
N GLY A 78 19.77 -0.65 -8.81
CA GLY A 78 19.40 -2.02 -8.45
C GLY A 78 19.42 -2.32 -6.94
N ASP A 79 19.93 -1.39 -6.15
CA ASP A 79 19.86 -1.44 -4.69
C ASP A 79 18.64 -0.67 -4.20
N GLY A 80 17.97 -1.17 -3.16
CA GLY A 80 16.90 -0.44 -2.51
C GLY A 80 17.01 -0.48 -1.00
N TRP A 81 15.87 -0.39 -0.31
CA TRP A 81 15.82 -0.42 1.15
C TRP A 81 15.49 -1.82 1.62
N THR A 82 16.41 -2.45 2.36
CA THR A 82 16.18 -3.74 3.00
C THR A 82 15.70 -3.53 4.44
N TYR A 83 14.56 -4.11 4.76
CA TYR A 83 13.95 -4.06 6.08
C TYR A 83 14.08 -5.41 6.77
N HIS A 84 14.41 -5.40 8.06
CA HIS A 84 14.36 -6.59 8.91
C HIS A 84 13.25 -6.39 9.94
N MET A 85 12.07 -6.95 9.65
CA MET A 85 10.91 -6.83 10.53
C MET A 85 11.24 -7.36 11.94
N LYS A 86 10.92 -6.56 12.96
CA LYS A 86 11.03 -6.95 14.38
C LYS A 86 9.68 -7.28 14.98
N GLU A 87 8.71 -6.40 14.75
CA GLU A 87 7.34 -6.51 15.24
C GLU A 87 6.37 -5.82 14.28
N ARG A 88 5.10 -6.19 14.36
CA ARG A 88 4.02 -5.60 13.57
C ARG A 88 2.76 -5.50 14.44
N ASN A 89 2.21 -4.29 14.54
CA ASN A 89 1.03 -4.00 15.34
C ASN A 89 -0.09 -3.48 14.43
N ILE A 90 -1.12 -4.29 14.19
CA ILE A 90 -2.24 -3.96 13.30
C ILE A 90 -3.51 -3.79 14.13
N PHE A 91 -4.21 -2.68 13.91
CA PHE A 91 -5.48 -2.36 14.58
C PHE A 91 -6.48 -1.85 13.54
N PHE A 92 -7.73 -2.25 13.67
CA PHE A 92 -8.86 -1.74 12.88
C PHE A 92 -9.80 -0.94 13.78
N SER A 93 -10.47 0.08 13.21
CA SER A 93 -11.49 0.90 13.88
C SER A 93 -12.90 0.41 13.61
#